data_AF-A0A359EHI0-F1
#
_entry.id   AF-A0A359EHI0-F1
#
_cell.length_a   1.000
_cell.length_b   1.000
_cell.length_c   1.000
_cell.angle_alpha   90.00
_cell.angle_beta   90.00
_cell.angle_gamma   90.00
#
_symmetry.space_group_name_H-M   'P 1'
#
loop_
_entity.id
_entity.type
_entity.pdbx_description
1 polymer ?
#
loop_
_entity_poly.entity_id
_entity_poly.type
_entity_poly.pdbx_seq_one_letter_code
_entity_poly.pdbx_strand_id
1 'polypeptide(L)'
;MGDPAPNAYLSLQAYVIPTPEAAATLTAIRLKLRDTYKVATTLGFGPRFLHSTGQLHKGDGGNGLFVQIISGAEADLPIPDEAGHDASAMSFQTLKESQALGDAAALEAAGRRVLRLKIESTSDLAKLGA
;
A
#
# COMPACT_ATOMS: atom_id res chain seq x y z
N MET A 1 0.76 13.64 -8.44
CA MET A 1 0.41 12.80 -9.61
C MET A 1 -0.53 13.58 -10.53
N GLY A 2 -0.09 14.56 -11.35
CA GLY A 2 -1.00 15.41 -12.16
C GLY A 2 -2.15 14.70 -12.90
N ASP A 3 -3.12 15.46 -13.40
CA ASP A 3 -4.50 15.04 -13.72
C ASP A 3 -4.71 13.61 -14.26
N PRO A 4 -5.73 12.88 -13.77
CA PRO A 4 -6.04 11.53 -14.25
C PRO A 4 -6.44 11.52 -15.72
N ALA A 5 -5.95 10.54 -16.47
CA ALA A 5 -6.40 10.28 -17.85
C ALA A 5 -7.87 9.78 -17.87
N PRO A 6 -8.57 9.88 -19.02
CA PRO A 6 -9.87 9.22 -19.19
C PRO A 6 -9.79 7.73 -18.85
N ASN A 7 -10.75 7.23 -18.06
CA ASN A 7 -10.80 5.85 -17.54
C ASN A 7 -9.70 5.48 -16.53
N ALA A 8 -8.99 6.45 -15.96
CA ALA A 8 -8.10 6.20 -14.84
C ALA A 8 -8.85 5.72 -13.59
N TYR A 9 -8.14 5.02 -12.73
CA TYR A 9 -8.59 4.63 -11.39
C TYR A 9 -7.42 4.78 -10.41
N LEU A 10 -7.76 4.93 -9.13
CA LEU A 10 -6.79 5.06 -8.06
C LEU A 10 -6.86 3.85 -7.13
N SER A 11 -5.72 3.21 -6.90
CA SER A 11 -5.58 2.09 -5.97
C SER A 11 -4.77 2.52 -4.75
N LEU A 12 -5.41 2.51 -3.58
CA LEU A 12 -4.80 2.81 -2.29
C LEU A 12 -4.33 1.51 -1.63
N GLN A 13 -3.01 1.34 -1.55
CA GLN A 13 -2.35 0.14 -1.02
C GLN A 13 -1.71 0.47 0.34
N ALA A 14 -2.22 -0.12 1.41
CA ALA A 14 -1.82 0.18 2.78
C ALA A 14 -0.99 -0.97 3.39
N TYR A 15 0.31 -0.79 3.56
CA TYR A 15 1.19 -1.69 4.31
C TYR A 15 1.28 -1.21 5.76
N VAL A 16 0.14 -1.29 6.45
CA VAL A 16 -0.09 -0.83 7.82
C VAL A 16 -0.78 -1.92 8.64
N ILE A 17 -0.86 -1.77 9.95
CA ILE A 17 -1.60 -2.70 10.81
C ILE A 17 -3.11 -2.54 10.55
N PRO A 18 -3.85 -3.62 10.20
CA PRO A 18 -5.27 -3.53 9.87
C PRO A 18 -6.13 -3.45 11.13
N THR A 19 -6.26 -2.25 11.70
CA THR A 19 -7.21 -1.97 12.78
C THR A 19 -8.49 -1.32 12.24
N PRO A 20 -9.61 -1.34 13.00
CA PRO A 20 -10.82 -0.62 12.63
C PRO A 20 -10.59 0.87 12.39
N GLU A 21 -9.74 1.50 13.21
CA GLU A 21 -9.38 2.92 13.10
C GLU A 21 -8.61 3.19 11.80
N ALA A 22 -7.59 2.38 11.51
CA ALA A 22 -6.84 2.47 10.26
C ALA A 22 -7.75 2.31 9.04
N ALA A 23 -8.66 1.33 9.08
CA ALA A 23 -9.64 1.10 8.01
C ALA A 23 -10.60 2.29 7.82
N ALA A 24 -11.07 2.90 8.91
CA ALA A 24 -11.92 4.08 8.85
C ALA A 24 -11.17 5.28 8.25
N THR A 25 -9.95 5.55 8.70
CA THR A 25 -9.12 6.65 8.19
C THR A 25 -8.77 6.43 6.71
N LEU A 26 -8.34 5.23 6.31
CA LEU A 26 -8.03 4.91 4.92
C LEU A 26 -9.27 5.00 4.02
N THR A 27 -10.45 4.62 4.54
CA THR A 27 -11.72 4.80 3.83
C THR A 27 -12.03 6.28 3.63
N ALA A 28 -11.84 7.12 4.65
CA ALA A 28 -12.02 8.56 4.53
C ALA A 28 -11.06 9.18 3.50
N ILE A 29 -9.78 8.81 3.52
CA ILE A 29 -8.79 9.23 2.51
C ILE A 29 -9.25 8.80 1.11
N ARG A 30 -9.66 7.54 0.94
CA ARG A 30 -10.15 7.02 -0.35
C ARG A 30 -11.35 7.80 -0.87
N LEU A 31 -12.31 8.15 -0.01
CA LEU A 31 -13.49 8.93 -0.38
C LEU A 31 -13.12 10.35 -0.77
N LYS A 32 -12.23 11.01 -0.02
CA LYS A 32 -11.67 12.32 -0.41
C LYS A 32 -11.02 12.26 -1.79
N LEU A 33 -10.17 11.26 -2.06
CA LEU A 33 -9.53 11.08 -3.36
C LEU A 33 -10.55 10.87 -4.49
N ARG A 34 -11.58 10.03 -4.28
CA ARG A 34 -12.67 9.85 -5.23
C ARG A 34 -13.38 11.18 -5.52
N ASP A 35 -13.69 11.94 -4.48
CA ASP A 35 -14.46 13.17 -4.60
C ASP A 35 -13.66 14.30 -5.25
N THR A 36 -12.35 14.35 -5.06
CA THR A 36 -11.44 15.30 -5.71
C THR A 36 -11.20 14.94 -7.18
N TYR A 37 -10.82 13.70 -7.47
CA TYR A 37 -10.35 13.30 -8.81
C TYR A 37 -11.44 12.70 -9.70
N LYS A 38 -12.62 12.40 -9.15
CA LYS A 38 -13.79 11.83 -9.87
C LYS A 38 -13.48 10.54 -10.65
N VAL A 39 -12.56 9.72 -10.14
CA VAL A 39 -12.19 8.41 -10.69
C VAL A 39 -12.64 7.27 -9.78
N ALA A 40 -12.71 6.05 -10.33
CA ALA A 40 -12.93 4.85 -9.52
C ALA A 40 -11.77 4.66 -8.52
N THR A 41 -12.08 4.24 -7.28
CA THR A 41 -11.07 4.05 -6.24
C THR A 41 -11.18 2.72 -5.51
N THR A 42 -10.04 2.06 -5.29
CA THR A 42 -9.92 0.82 -4.50
C THR A 42 -9.06 1.05 -3.26
N LEU A 43 -9.25 0.24 -2.23
CA LEU A 43 -8.45 0.22 -1.01
C LEU A 43 -8.12 -1.23 -0.65
N GLY A 44 -6.87 -1.49 -0.28
CA GLY A 44 -6.47 -2.73 0.38
C GLY A 44 -5.25 -2.59 1.30
N PHE A 45 -5.26 -3.33 2.42
CA PHE A 45 -4.15 -3.75 3.33
C PHE A 45 -3.11 -4.81 2.87
N GLY A 46 -1.93 -4.39 2.42
CA GLY A 46 -0.90 -5.28 1.87
C GLY A 46 -0.39 -6.30 2.89
N PRO A 47 0.22 -7.42 2.46
CA PRO A 47 0.48 -7.83 1.06
C PRO A 47 -0.68 -8.61 0.40
N ARG A 48 -1.86 -8.68 1.04
CA ARG A 48 -2.91 -9.67 0.74
C ARG A 48 -3.62 -9.54 -0.63
N PHE A 49 -3.46 -8.47 -1.41
CA PHE A 49 -4.25 -8.28 -2.66
C PHE A 49 -3.61 -8.80 -3.93
N LEU A 50 -2.31 -9.13 -3.90
CA LEU A 50 -1.59 -9.42 -5.14
C LEU A 50 -2.13 -10.65 -5.88
N HIS A 51 -2.79 -11.56 -5.19
CA HIS A 51 -3.33 -12.78 -5.80
C HIS A 51 -4.71 -12.58 -6.44
N SER A 52 -5.45 -11.50 -6.16
CA SER A 52 -6.77 -11.24 -6.78
C SER A 52 -6.89 -9.91 -7.54
N THR A 53 -6.15 -8.86 -7.18
CA THR A 53 -6.15 -7.56 -7.90
C THR A 53 -5.06 -7.45 -8.95
N GLY A 54 -4.06 -8.34 -8.93
CA GLY A 54 -2.99 -8.40 -9.94
C GLY A 54 -3.50 -8.60 -11.37
N GLN A 55 -4.68 -9.21 -11.55
CA GLN A 55 -5.30 -9.39 -12.87
C GLN A 55 -5.98 -8.11 -13.38
N LEU A 56 -6.53 -7.29 -12.47
CA LEU A 56 -7.13 -5.99 -12.80
C LEU A 56 -6.07 -5.01 -13.32
N HIS A 57 -4.89 -4.97 -12.68
CA HIS A 57 -3.83 -4.02 -13.08
C HIS A 57 -3.13 -4.41 -14.39
N LYS A 58 -3.15 -5.69 -14.77
CA LYS A 58 -2.61 -6.17 -16.05
C LYS A 58 -3.49 -5.79 -17.25
N GLY A 59 -4.80 -5.61 -17.05
CA GLY A 59 -5.77 -5.30 -18.11
C GLY A 59 -6.28 -3.85 -18.12
N ASP A 60 -5.73 -2.97 -17.30
CA ASP A 60 -6.25 -1.61 -17.07
C ASP A 60 -5.91 -0.57 -18.17
N GLY A 61 -5.29 -1.01 -19.26
CA GLY A 61 -4.86 -0.14 -20.35
C GLY A 61 -3.76 0.87 -19.97
N GLY A 62 -3.09 0.71 -18.83
CA GLY A 62 -2.02 1.63 -18.39
C GLY A 62 -2.48 2.78 -17.48
N ASN A 63 -3.79 2.89 -17.20
CA ASN A 63 -4.35 4.09 -16.58
C ASN A 63 -4.41 4.05 -15.03
N GLY A 64 -3.85 3.02 -14.40
CA GLY A 64 -3.82 2.89 -12.94
C GLY A 64 -2.89 3.90 -12.26
N LEU A 65 -3.42 4.54 -11.21
CA LEU A 65 -2.69 5.40 -10.29
C LEU A 65 -2.58 4.69 -8.94
N PHE A 66 -1.37 4.55 -8.40
CA PHE A 66 -1.14 3.73 -7.22
C PHE A 66 -0.56 4.56 -6.09
N VAL A 67 -1.23 4.58 -4.94
CA VAL A 67 -0.73 5.22 -3.72
C VAL A 67 -0.42 4.11 -2.72
N GLN A 68 0.86 3.92 -2.41
CA GLN A 68 1.30 3.04 -1.33
C GLN A 68 1.52 3.86 -0.06
N ILE A 69 0.91 3.43 1.04
CA ILE A 69 1.18 3.95 2.38
C ILE A 69 1.86 2.83 3.17
N ILE A 70 3.07 3.06 3.66
CA ILE A 70 3.85 2.07 4.39
C ILE A 70 4.13 2.64 5.78
N SER A 71 3.70 1.93 6.82
CA SER A 71 4.06 2.31 8.20
C SER A 71 5.37 1.65 8.63
N GLY A 72 6.08 2.28 9.57
CA GLY A 72 7.01 1.59 10.45
C GLY A 72 6.30 0.54 11.32
N ALA A 73 7.08 -0.15 12.14
CA ALA A 73 6.59 -1.04 13.18
C ALA A 73 6.86 -0.42 14.55
N GLU A 74 5.87 -0.41 15.44
CA GLU A 74 6.05 0.02 16.83
C GLU A 74 6.93 -0.97 17.61
N ALA A 75 6.83 -2.26 17.26
CA ALA A 75 7.73 -3.31 17.68
C ALA A 75 8.09 -4.16 16.47
N ASP A 76 9.36 -4.13 16.07
CA ASP A 76 9.85 -4.94 14.96
C ASP A 76 10.31 -6.31 15.48
N LEU A 77 9.59 -7.36 15.08
CA LEU A 77 9.87 -8.72 15.52
C LEU A 77 10.88 -9.37 14.56
N PRO A 78 12.00 -9.92 15.07
CA PRO A 78 12.91 -10.71 14.25
C PRO A 78 12.24 -12.00 13.80
N ILE A 79 12.57 -12.46 12.59
CA ILE A 79 12.11 -13.73 12.04
C ILE A 79 13.24 -14.74 12.22
N PRO A 80 13.04 -15.81 13.01
CA PRO A 80 14.04 -16.85 13.20
C PRO A 80 14.47 -17.48 11.86
N ASP A 81 15.77 -17.63 11.67
CA ASP A 81 16.33 -18.34 10.50
C ASP A 81 15.95 -19.84 10.55
N GLU A 82 15.83 -20.38 11.76
CA GLU A 82 15.39 -21.75 12.06
C GLU A 82 14.37 -21.77 13.20
N ALA A 83 13.38 -22.66 13.13
CA ALA A 83 12.37 -22.79 14.17
C ALA A 83 13.00 -23.17 15.53
N GLY A 84 12.60 -22.47 16.59
CA GLY A 84 13.10 -22.70 17.94
C GLY A 84 14.47 -22.09 18.26
N HIS A 85 15.04 -21.28 17.36
CA HIS A 85 16.31 -20.59 17.58
C HIS A 85 16.12 -19.06 17.57
N ASP A 86 17.02 -18.34 18.25
CA ASP A 86 16.96 -16.88 18.38
C ASP A 86 17.72 -16.13 17.27
N ALA A 87 18.50 -16.85 16.45
CA ALA A 87 19.25 -16.24 15.35
C ALA A 87 18.28 -15.75 14.26
N SER A 88 18.48 -14.52 13.78
CA SER A 88 17.60 -13.91 12.77
C SER A 88 18.38 -12.96 11.87
N ALA A 89 18.33 -13.19 10.57
CA ALA A 89 18.91 -12.31 9.56
C ALA A 89 17.94 -11.22 9.09
N MET A 90 16.63 -11.35 9.35
CA MET A 90 15.61 -10.38 8.95
C MET A 90 14.50 -10.23 9.99
N SER A 91 13.73 -9.17 9.83
CA SER A 91 12.57 -8.85 10.67
C SER A 91 11.29 -8.75 9.85
N PHE A 92 10.13 -8.78 10.52
CA PHE A 92 8.84 -8.60 9.86
C PHE A 92 8.69 -7.21 9.23
N GLN A 93 9.26 -6.15 9.81
CA GLN A 93 9.30 -4.83 9.16
C GLN A 93 10.12 -4.89 7.87
N THR A 94 11.30 -5.52 7.91
CA THR A 94 12.16 -5.70 6.73
C THR A 94 11.44 -6.46 5.62
N LEU A 95 10.72 -7.53 5.97
CA LEU A 95 9.92 -8.32 5.03
C LEU A 95 8.79 -7.48 4.42
N LYS A 96 8.02 -6.75 5.23
CA LYS A 96 6.93 -5.88 4.76
C LYS A 96 7.42 -4.80 3.81
N GLU A 97 8.53 -4.13 4.14
CA GLU A 97 9.13 -3.11 3.29
C GLU A 97 9.64 -3.67 1.97
N SER A 98 10.26 -4.85 2.01
CA SER A 98 10.75 -5.56 0.83
C SER A 98 9.61 -5.95 -0.10
N GLN A 99 8.48 -6.43 0.44
CA GLN A 99 7.27 -6.73 -0.32
C GLN A 99 6.68 -5.46 -0.97
N ALA A 100 6.51 -4.39 -0.21
CA ALA A 100 6.00 -3.12 -0.73
C ALA A 100 6.90 -2.55 -1.86
N LEU A 101 8.22 -2.68 -1.70
CA LEU A 101 9.19 -2.27 -2.71
C LEU A 101 9.09 -3.13 -3.97
N GLY A 102 9.00 -4.45 -3.84
CA GLY A 102 8.83 -5.37 -4.98
C GLY A 102 7.56 -5.08 -5.77
N ASP A 103 6.45 -4.80 -5.07
CA ASP A 103 5.18 -4.45 -5.68
C ASP A 103 5.25 -3.13 -6.45
N ALA A 104 5.90 -2.11 -5.87
CA ALA A 104 6.13 -0.84 -6.55
C ALA A 104 6.99 -1.02 -7.81
N ALA A 105 8.09 -1.77 -7.71
CA ALA A 105 8.98 -2.04 -8.83
C ALA A 105 8.26 -2.78 -9.97
N ALA A 106 7.38 -3.74 -9.66
CA ALA A 106 6.58 -4.44 -10.65
C ALA A 106 5.59 -3.50 -11.37
N LEU A 107 4.96 -2.58 -10.64
CA LEU A 107 4.07 -1.56 -11.21
C LEU A 107 4.84 -0.57 -12.10
N GLU A 108 5.98 -0.07 -11.63
CA GLU A 108 6.85 0.84 -12.38
C GLU A 108 7.39 0.19 -13.65
N ALA A 109 7.83 -1.07 -13.58
CA ALA A 109 8.29 -1.85 -14.74
C ALA A 109 7.16 -2.06 -15.78
N ALA A 110 5.91 -2.11 -15.34
CA ALA A 110 4.74 -2.12 -16.22
C ALA A 110 4.34 -0.72 -16.74
N GLY A 111 5.09 0.34 -16.42
CA GLY A 111 4.83 1.72 -16.85
C GLY A 111 3.72 2.42 -16.05
N ARG A 112 3.39 1.94 -14.83
CA ARG A 112 2.35 2.55 -13.98
C ARG A 112 2.91 3.67 -13.12
N ARG A 113 2.03 4.59 -12.69
CA ARG A 113 2.38 5.71 -11.81
C ARG A 113 2.20 5.32 -10.35
N VAL A 114 3.30 5.30 -9.59
CA VAL A 114 3.30 4.93 -8.17
C VAL A 114 3.75 6.11 -7.30
N LEU A 115 3.01 6.41 -6.24
CA LEU A 115 3.43 7.29 -5.15
C LEU A 115 3.58 6.45 -3.90
N ARG A 116 4.71 6.61 -3.20
CA ARG A 116 4.99 5.90 -1.96
C ARG A 116 5.10 6.91 -0.83
N LEU A 117 4.33 6.68 0.22
CA LEU A 117 4.31 7.48 1.44
C LEU A 117 4.74 6.60 2.60
N LYS A 118 5.83 6.97 3.26
CA LYS A 118 6.27 6.33 4.50
C LYS A 118 5.75 7.15 5.68
N ILE A 119 5.24 6.47 6.70
CA ILE A 119 4.80 7.03 7.99
C ILE A 119 5.47 6.25 9.12
N GLU A 120 5.69 6.85 10.28
CA GLU A 120 6.43 6.20 11.38
C GLU A 120 5.63 5.04 11.98
N SER A 121 4.32 5.22 12.15
CA SER A 121 3.43 4.19 12.72
C SER A 121 2.08 4.16 12.01
N THR A 122 1.26 3.15 12.31
CA THR A 122 -0.12 3.09 11.76
C THR A 122 -0.99 4.23 12.29
N SER A 123 -0.74 4.73 13.51
CA SER A 123 -1.51 5.84 14.09
C SER A 123 -1.28 7.18 13.38
N ASP A 124 -0.15 7.33 12.67
CA ASP A 124 0.12 8.51 11.85
C ASP A 124 -0.81 8.67 10.62
N LEU A 125 -1.59 7.63 10.26
CA LEU A 125 -2.61 7.74 9.23
C LEU A 125 -3.58 8.90 9.49
N ALA A 126 -3.87 9.21 10.76
CA ALA A 126 -4.75 10.31 11.13
C ALA A 126 -4.24 11.67 10.62
N LYS A 127 -2.91 11.83 10.49
CA LYS A 127 -2.28 13.06 9.97
C LYS A 127 -2.45 13.21 8.45
N LEU A 128 -2.60 12.10 7.73
CA LEU A 128 -2.86 12.09 6.28
C LEU A 128 -4.36 12.31 5.96
N GLY A 129 -5.22 11.98 6.92
CA GLY A 129 -6.67 12.10 6.78
C GLY A 129 -7.24 13.47 7.18
N ALA A 130 -6.46 14.33 7.84
CA ALA A 130 -6.82 15.73 8.14
C ALA A 130 -6.91 16.53 6.83
#